data_AF-A0A382L2U6-F1
#
_entry.id   AF-A0A382L2U6-F1
#
_cell.length_a   1.000
_cell.length_b   1.000
_cell.length_c   1.000
_cell.angle_alpha   90.00
_cell.angle_beta   90.00
_cell.angle_gamma   90.00
#
_symmetry.space_group_name_H-M   'P 1'
#
loop_
_entity.id
_entity.type
_entity.pdbx_description
1 polymer ?
#
loop_
_entity_poly.entity_id
_entity_poly.type
_entity_poly.pdbx_seq_one_letter_code
_entity_poly.pdbx_strand_id
1 'polypeptide(L)'
;GACAPFMNSRTNAFHLMLPFDLKITRRPEDPLEAGVRVFYSKEGYSYPLAYDMDKLISYNDGQVLPLDLEDPNLLFVSASRVKEPEFKYQIGNPSPENSPEFSYPRAVLERMGSLGAFLQVVNNFKVWFDASRVSVLIQGAPDLHEYGLQGGSGLMTRTHASDKIPAYAESFKEPWQEGLSFNFVNMHLQLSPGTDRALVPFNTPIFSVHPVLSRQCFQIMNAEDATRNWQEQQAKAGK
;
A
#
# COMPACT_ATOMS: atom_id res chain seq x y z
N GLY A 1 28.25 -13.98 3.78
CA GLY A 1 27.69 -14.36 2.47
C GLY A 1 26.20 -14.44 2.59
N ALA A 2 25.45 -13.59 1.90
CA ALA A 2 23.99 -13.63 1.95
C ALA A 2 23.47 -14.84 1.16
N CYS A 3 22.54 -15.58 1.77
CA CYS A 3 22.04 -16.88 1.32
C CYS A 3 21.38 -16.80 -0.08
N ALA A 4 21.56 -17.82 -0.92
CA ALA A 4 21.10 -17.88 -2.31
C ALA A 4 19.60 -17.54 -2.57
N PRO A 5 18.64 -17.81 -1.66
CA PRO A 5 17.25 -17.39 -1.85
C PRO A 5 17.08 -15.85 -1.87
N PHE A 6 17.93 -15.11 -1.15
CA PHE A 6 17.91 -13.64 -1.09
C PHE A 6 18.57 -12.98 -2.30
N MET A 7 19.43 -13.70 -3.03
CA MET A 7 19.98 -13.21 -4.30
C MET A 7 18.93 -13.29 -5.41
N ASN A 8 18.13 -14.36 -5.44
CA ASN A 8 17.07 -14.53 -6.42
C ASN A 8 15.90 -13.55 -6.19
N SER A 9 15.65 -13.16 -4.93
CA SER A 9 14.65 -12.13 -4.61
C SER A 9 15.06 -10.74 -5.09
N ARG A 10 16.36 -10.47 -5.29
CA ARG A 10 16.85 -9.19 -5.82
C ARG A 10 16.87 -9.11 -7.35
N THR A 11 16.91 -10.25 -8.05
CA THR A 11 17.02 -10.29 -9.52
C THR A 11 15.72 -10.61 -10.25
N ASN A 12 14.74 -11.27 -9.60
CA ASN A 12 13.49 -11.71 -10.23
C ASN A 12 12.23 -11.08 -9.63
N ALA A 13 12.37 -9.99 -8.88
CA ALA A 13 11.23 -9.28 -8.31
C ALA A 13 10.64 -8.28 -9.29
N PHE A 14 9.31 -8.23 -9.37
CA PHE A 14 8.61 -7.11 -9.98
C PHE A 14 8.38 -6.05 -8.91
N HIS A 15 9.05 -4.92 -9.04
CA HIS A 15 8.86 -3.78 -8.15
C HIS A 15 7.75 -2.90 -8.70
N LEU A 16 6.76 -2.62 -7.87
CA LEU A 16 5.76 -1.64 -8.21
C LEU A 16 6.09 -0.32 -7.56
N MET A 17 6.19 0.71 -8.39
CA MET A 17 6.73 2.01 -8.01
C MET A 17 5.60 3.03 -7.88
N LEU A 18 5.72 3.96 -6.93
CA LEU A 18 4.76 5.05 -6.78
C LEU A 18 4.91 6.04 -7.95
N PRO A 19 3.86 6.33 -8.73
CA PRO A 19 4.01 7.11 -9.96
C PRO A 19 3.99 8.63 -9.73
N PHE A 20 3.84 9.10 -8.49
CA PHE A 20 3.77 10.50 -8.07
C PHE A 20 4.39 10.68 -6.69
N ASP A 21 4.65 11.91 -6.25
CA ASP A 21 5.11 12.19 -4.89
C ASP A 21 3.93 12.24 -3.92
N LEU A 22 4.07 11.66 -2.73
CA LEU A 22 3.14 11.81 -1.62
C LEU A 22 3.81 12.61 -0.50
N LYS A 23 3.13 13.63 0.01
CA LYS A 23 3.60 14.45 1.14
C LYS A 23 2.62 14.34 2.30
N ILE A 24 3.14 14.09 3.49
CA ILE A 24 2.38 14.05 4.74
C ILE A 24 2.94 15.14 5.65
N THR A 25 2.11 16.02 6.20
CA THR A 25 2.53 17.09 7.10
C THR A 25 1.57 17.26 8.28
N ARG A 26 2.08 17.83 9.38
CA ARG A 26 1.25 18.29 10.51
C ARG A 26 0.55 19.61 10.24
N ARG A 27 1.03 20.36 9.26
CA ARG A 27 0.55 21.71 8.89
C ARG A 27 0.13 21.76 7.43
N PRO A 28 -0.78 22.69 7.05
CA PRO A 28 -1.27 22.84 5.68
C PRO A 28 -0.27 23.49 4.71
N GLU A 29 0.98 23.67 5.10
CA GLU A 29 1.97 24.44 4.34
C GLU A 29 2.51 23.72 3.09
N ASP A 30 2.55 24.46 1.98
CA ASP A 30 3.04 24.05 0.66
C ASP A 30 2.48 22.71 0.16
N PRO A 31 1.15 22.57 0.00
CA PRO A 31 0.56 21.33 -0.49
C PRO A 31 1.01 21.03 -1.92
N LEU A 32 1.13 19.74 -2.25
CA LEU A 32 1.35 19.30 -3.62
C LEU A 32 0.10 19.53 -4.49
N GLU A 33 0.33 19.73 -5.79
CA GLU A 33 -0.62 20.34 -6.71
C GLU A 33 -1.84 19.48 -7.10
N ALA A 34 -1.82 18.17 -6.86
CA ALA A 34 -2.92 17.30 -7.26
C ALA A 34 -4.13 17.39 -6.31
N GLY A 35 -3.90 17.77 -5.06
CA GLY A 35 -4.94 17.94 -4.05
C GLY A 35 -4.45 17.68 -2.62
N VAL A 36 -5.32 17.95 -1.66
CA VAL A 36 -5.08 17.76 -0.22
C VAL A 36 -6.22 16.99 0.42
N ARG A 37 -5.88 16.07 1.32
CA ARG A 37 -6.78 15.41 2.25
C ARG A 37 -6.31 15.64 3.67
N VAL A 38 -7.26 15.83 4.58
CA VAL A 38 -6.97 16.04 5.99
C VAL A 38 -7.52 14.89 6.79
N PHE A 39 -6.75 14.41 7.76
CA PHE A 39 -7.15 13.34 8.67
C PHE A 39 -6.94 13.79 10.10
N TYR A 40 -7.91 13.51 10.95
CA TYR A 40 -7.69 13.46 12.38
C TYR A 40 -7.24 12.03 12.74
N SER A 41 -6.04 11.89 13.28
CA SER A 41 -5.38 10.61 13.53
C SER A 41 -4.87 10.57 14.95
N LYS A 42 -5.60 9.83 15.79
CA LYS A 42 -5.28 9.58 17.20
C LYS A 42 -5.26 8.07 17.44
N GLU A 43 -4.48 7.64 18.42
CA GLU A 43 -4.50 6.24 18.83
C GLU A 43 -5.92 5.80 19.22
N GLY A 44 -6.40 4.71 18.59
CA GLY A 44 -7.76 4.18 18.78
C GLY A 44 -8.88 4.96 18.08
N TYR A 45 -8.60 6.09 17.42
CA TYR A 45 -9.64 6.90 16.77
C TYR A 45 -9.10 7.73 15.61
N SER A 46 -9.60 7.50 14.40
CA SER A 46 -9.17 8.23 13.21
C SER A 46 -10.29 8.39 12.20
N TYR A 47 -10.40 9.56 11.57
CA TYR A 47 -11.45 9.84 10.58
C TYR A 47 -11.03 10.95 9.60
N PRO A 48 -11.56 10.92 8.35
CA PRO A 48 -11.26 11.94 7.35
C PRO A 48 -11.99 13.26 7.66
N LEU A 49 -11.32 14.35 7.33
CA LEU A 49 -11.81 15.72 7.44
C LEU A 49 -11.80 16.40 6.06
N ALA A 50 -12.60 17.44 5.91
CA ALA A 50 -12.50 18.39 4.81
C ALA A 50 -12.12 19.78 5.36
N TYR A 51 -11.62 20.62 4.46
CA TYR A 51 -11.20 21.98 4.77
C TYR A 51 -12.07 22.95 3.96
N ASP A 52 -12.75 23.85 4.65
CA ASP A 52 -13.61 24.87 4.06
C ASP A 52 -13.39 26.22 4.77
N MET A 53 -12.98 27.24 4.02
CA MET A 53 -12.82 28.63 4.52
C MET A 53 -12.08 28.72 5.86
N ASP A 54 -10.87 28.15 5.93
CA ASP A 54 -10.01 28.09 7.13
C ASP A 54 -10.53 27.23 8.30
N LYS A 55 -11.59 26.45 8.08
CA LYS A 55 -12.19 25.59 9.09
C LYS A 55 -12.11 24.14 8.69
N LEU A 56 -11.89 23.29 9.69
CA LEU A 56 -12.03 21.85 9.54
C LEU A 56 -13.48 21.46 9.70
N ILE A 57 -13.99 20.73 8.73
CA ILE A 57 -15.34 20.18 8.74
C ILE A 57 -15.26 18.64 8.70
N SER A 58 -16.23 17.99 9.31
CA SER A 58 -16.39 16.54 9.17
C SER A 58 -16.70 16.20 7.71
N TYR A 59 -16.00 15.21 7.18
CA TYR A 59 -16.14 14.81 5.79
C TYR A 59 -17.53 14.25 5.46
N ASN A 60 -18.20 13.63 6.45
CA ASN A 60 -19.44 12.87 6.20
C ASN A 60 -20.70 13.73 6.27
N ASP A 61 -20.73 14.73 7.15
CA ASP A 61 -21.92 15.54 7.44
C ASP A 61 -21.67 17.06 7.31
N GLY A 62 -20.44 17.47 6.97
CA GLY A 62 -20.09 18.87 6.72
C GLY A 62 -20.10 19.75 7.97
N GLN A 63 -20.22 19.18 9.16
CA GLN A 63 -20.24 19.96 10.40
C GLN A 63 -18.87 20.55 10.70
N VAL A 64 -18.84 21.84 11.03
CA VAL A 64 -17.62 22.51 11.51
C VAL A 64 -17.19 21.90 12.83
N LEU A 65 -15.94 21.45 12.88
CA LEU A 65 -15.33 20.88 14.08
C LEU A 65 -14.50 21.96 14.78
N PRO A 66 -14.55 22.03 16.12
CA PRO A 66 -13.76 22.98 16.91
C PRO A 66 -12.32 22.47 17.08
N LEU A 67 -11.64 22.23 15.96
CA LEU A 67 -10.26 21.77 15.92
C LEU A 67 -9.34 22.93 15.52
N ASP A 68 -8.24 23.08 16.25
CA ASP A 68 -7.16 23.99 15.87
C ASP A 68 -6.35 23.37 14.72
N LEU A 69 -5.93 24.18 13.74
CA LEU A 69 -5.08 23.71 12.64
C LEU A 69 -3.69 23.25 13.12
N GLU A 70 -3.28 23.67 14.33
CA GLU A 70 -2.06 23.22 14.99
C GLU A 70 -2.28 21.98 15.89
N ASP A 71 -3.46 21.34 15.87
CA ASP A 71 -3.70 20.13 16.66
C ASP A 71 -2.70 19.01 16.23
N PRO A 72 -1.95 18.42 17.17
CA PRO A 72 -0.90 17.45 16.86
C PRO A 72 -1.44 16.11 16.33
N ASN A 73 -2.75 15.91 16.29
CA ASN A 73 -3.40 14.74 15.70
C ASN A 73 -3.83 14.99 14.25
N LEU A 74 -3.67 16.21 13.72
CA LEU A 74 -3.93 16.49 12.32
C LEU A 74 -2.80 15.98 11.43
N LEU A 75 -3.21 15.45 10.29
CA LEU A 75 -2.35 15.06 9.19
C LEU A 75 -2.93 15.61 7.89
N PHE A 76 -2.15 16.43 7.21
CA PHE A 76 -2.40 16.94 5.87
C PHE A 76 -1.65 16.06 4.89
N VAL A 77 -2.36 15.47 3.95
CA VAL A 77 -1.80 14.58 2.93
C VAL A 77 -2.04 15.19 1.57
N SER A 78 -0.97 15.37 0.80
CA SER A 78 -1.06 15.91 -0.56
C SER A 78 -0.28 15.04 -1.54
N ALA A 79 -0.63 15.13 -2.82
CA ALA A 79 0.01 14.37 -3.89
C ALA A 79 0.41 15.28 -5.06
N SER A 80 1.51 14.98 -5.74
CA SER A 80 1.90 15.67 -6.97
C SER A 80 1.13 15.14 -8.17
N ARG A 81 1.33 15.75 -9.35
CA ARG A 81 1.00 15.09 -10.62
C ARG A 81 1.76 13.77 -10.76
N VAL A 82 1.25 12.89 -11.62
CA VAL A 82 2.01 11.74 -12.12
C VAL A 82 3.31 12.23 -12.74
N LYS A 83 4.42 11.69 -12.25
CA LYS A 83 5.79 11.96 -12.73
C LYS A 83 6.37 10.80 -13.53
N GLU A 84 5.84 9.58 -13.34
CA GLU A 84 6.27 8.39 -14.07
C GLU A 84 5.76 8.44 -15.53
N PRO A 85 6.65 8.62 -16.54
CA PRO A 85 6.23 8.81 -17.94
C PRO A 85 5.50 7.61 -18.54
N GLU A 86 5.81 6.39 -18.09
CA GLU A 86 5.18 5.17 -18.60
C GLU A 86 3.85 4.83 -17.92
N PHE A 87 3.47 5.60 -16.89
CA PHE A 87 2.26 5.35 -16.13
C PHE A 87 1.01 5.63 -16.96
N LYS A 88 0.14 4.61 -17.08
CA LYS A 88 -1.13 4.70 -17.80
C LYS A 88 -2.28 4.52 -16.82
N TYR A 89 -3.10 5.55 -16.67
CA TYR A 89 -4.34 5.48 -15.91
C TYR A 89 -5.50 5.96 -16.79
N GLN A 90 -6.45 5.07 -17.02
CA GLN A 90 -7.62 5.31 -17.87
C GLN A 90 -8.87 5.00 -17.08
N ILE A 91 -9.27 5.92 -16.20
CA ILE A 91 -10.57 5.88 -15.55
C ILE A 91 -11.26 7.23 -15.78
N GLY A 92 -12.45 7.19 -16.38
CA GLY A 92 -13.25 8.37 -16.71
C GLY A 92 -12.87 9.06 -18.02
N ASN A 93 -13.71 10.01 -18.45
CA ASN A 93 -13.42 10.86 -19.61
C ASN A 93 -12.57 12.06 -19.16
N PRO A 94 -11.46 12.37 -19.86
CA PRO A 94 -10.67 13.56 -19.56
C PRO A 94 -11.54 14.81 -19.65
N SER A 95 -11.44 15.71 -18.67
CA SER A 95 -12.05 17.04 -18.72
C SER A 95 -10.99 18.09 -18.37
N PRO A 96 -11.20 19.37 -18.71
CA PRO A 96 -10.29 20.44 -18.30
C PRO A 96 -10.12 20.53 -16.77
N GLU A 97 -11.13 20.12 -16.00
CA GLU A 97 -11.10 20.06 -14.54
C GLU A 97 -10.40 18.80 -13.99
N ASN A 98 -10.28 17.76 -14.82
CA ASN A 98 -9.65 16.47 -14.50
C ASN A 98 -8.60 16.11 -15.58
N SER A 99 -7.47 16.81 -15.57
CA SER A 99 -6.30 16.41 -16.37
C SER A 99 -5.84 15.01 -15.97
N PRO A 100 -5.50 14.12 -16.93
CA PRO A 100 -5.07 12.74 -16.67
C PRO A 100 -3.91 12.62 -15.67
N GLU A 101 -3.01 13.62 -15.65
CA GLU A 101 -1.85 13.65 -14.76
C GLU A 101 -2.22 13.81 -13.28
N PHE A 102 -3.43 14.30 -12.97
CA PHE A 102 -3.95 14.46 -11.61
C PHE A 102 -5.02 13.43 -11.26
N SER A 103 -5.64 12.78 -12.26
CA SER A 103 -6.77 11.87 -12.04
C SER A 103 -6.42 10.72 -11.10
N TYR A 104 -5.28 10.05 -11.30
CA TYR A 104 -4.86 8.95 -10.42
C TYR A 104 -4.46 9.41 -9.01
N PRO A 105 -3.56 10.41 -8.84
CA PRO A 105 -3.24 10.95 -7.52
C PRO A 105 -4.49 11.37 -6.72
N ARG A 106 -5.44 12.07 -7.36
CA ARG A 106 -6.72 12.45 -6.73
C ARG A 106 -7.54 11.23 -6.32
N ALA A 107 -7.68 10.24 -7.20
CA ALA A 107 -8.41 9.01 -6.88
C ALA A 107 -7.76 8.22 -5.72
N VAL A 108 -6.42 8.27 -5.59
CA VAL A 108 -5.72 7.69 -4.44
C VAL A 108 -6.06 8.49 -3.18
N LEU A 109 -5.89 9.81 -3.18
CA LEU A 109 -6.24 10.68 -2.05
C LEU A 109 -7.70 10.50 -1.60
N GLU A 110 -8.64 10.45 -2.54
CA GLU A 110 -10.06 10.27 -2.25
C GLU A 110 -10.39 8.96 -1.52
N ARG A 111 -9.62 7.91 -1.81
CA ARG A 111 -9.80 6.57 -1.27
C ARG A 111 -8.92 6.30 -0.05
N MET A 112 -8.09 7.26 0.36
CA MET A 112 -7.26 7.10 1.55
C MET A 112 -8.13 6.94 2.79
N GLY A 113 -7.75 5.97 3.62
CA GLY A 113 -8.35 5.74 4.92
C GLY A 113 -7.38 6.09 6.04
N SER A 114 -7.85 5.96 7.27
CA SER A 114 -7.00 6.00 8.46
C SER A 114 -7.30 4.80 9.35
N LEU A 115 -6.25 4.27 9.97
CA LEU A 115 -6.29 3.16 10.91
C LEU A 115 -5.45 3.54 12.13
N GLY A 116 -6.06 4.22 13.11
CA GLY A 116 -5.35 4.76 14.26
C GLY A 116 -4.36 5.85 13.82
N ALA A 117 -3.08 5.66 14.14
CA ALA A 117 -1.99 6.56 13.75
C ALA A 117 -1.56 6.43 12.27
N PHE A 118 -2.04 5.39 11.57
CA PHE A 118 -1.64 5.10 10.20
C PHE A 118 -2.62 5.66 9.18
N LEU A 119 -2.09 6.19 8.08
CA LEU A 119 -2.80 6.53 6.86
C LEU A 119 -2.77 5.34 5.90
N GLN A 120 -3.93 4.81 5.56
CA GLN A 120 -4.06 3.72 4.59
C GLN A 120 -4.15 4.30 3.18
N VAL A 121 -3.08 4.13 2.39
CA VAL A 121 -3.02 4.42 0.96
C VAL A 121 -3.49 3.20 0.18
N VAL A 122 -4.64 3.35 -0.50
CA VAL A 122 -5.23 2.29 -1.32
C VAL A 122 -4.66 2.34 -2.72
N ASN A 123 -3.67 1.48 -2.98
CA ASN A 123 -2.91 1.51 -4.22
C ASN A 123 -3.65 0.89 -5.42
N ASN A 124 -4.77 0.17 -5.19
CA ASN A 124 -5.66 -0.37 -6.22
C ASN A 124 -5.00 -1.26 -7.29
N PHE A 125 -3.96 -2.02 -6.92
CA PHE A 125 -3.32 -2.93 -7.86
C PHE A 125 -3.97 -4.31 -7.81
N LYS A 126 -4.31 -4.85 -8.98
CA LYS A 126 -4.76 -6.23 -9.16
C LYS A 126 -3.61 -7.04 -9.77
N VAL A 127 -3.16 -8.06 -9.06
CA VAL A 127 -2.16 -9.01 -9.56
C VAL A 127 -2.85 -10.32 -9.89
N TRP A 128 -2.88 -10.68 -11.18
CA TRP A 128 -3.44 -11.95 -11.66
C TRP A 128 -2.35 -13.02 -11.72
N PHE A 129 -2.57 -14.19 -11.12
CA PHE A 129 -1.61 -15.29 -11.15
C PHE A 129 -2.27 -16.67 -11.10
N ASP A 130 -1.64 -17.65 -11.76
CA ASP A 130 -2.07 -19.06 -11.73
C ASP A 130 -1.59 -19.68 -10.40
N ALA A 131 -2.51 -19.78 -9.45
CA ALA A 131 -2.24 -20.29 -8.12
C ALA A 131 -1.81 -21.78 -8.10
N SER A 132 -2.11 -22.54 -9.17
CA SER A 132 -1.67 -23.93 -9.31
C SER A 132 -0.17 -24.05 -9.64
N ARG A 133 0.43 -22.99 -10.21
CA ARG A 133 1.82 -22.98 -10.68
C ARG A 133 2.71 -22.04 -9.89
N VAL A 134 2.17 -20.91 -9.45
CA VAL A 134 2.92 -19.82 -8.83
C VAL A 134 2.22 -19.40 -7.53
N SER A 135 3.00 -19.23 -6.47
CA SER A 135 2.56 -18.46 -5.31
C SER A 135 3.15 -17.06 -5.41
N VAL A 136 2.35 -16.05 -5.07
CA VAL A 136 2.79 -14.66 -5.05
C VAL A 136 3.15 -14.30 -3.62
N LEU A 137 4.46 -14.14 -3.37
CA LEU A 137 4.92 -13.51 -2.15
C LEU A 137 4.95 -12.00 -2.39
N ILE A 138 4.11 -11.27 -1.66
CA ILE A 138 4.10 -9.80 -1.65
C ILE A 138 4.95 -9.39 -0.45
N GLN A 139 6.15 -8.90 -0.72
CA GLN A 139 6.97 -8.30 0.31
C GLN A 139 6.68 -6.80 0.32
N GLY A 140 6.32 -6.26 1.48
CA GLY A 140 6.39 -4.81 1.67
C GLY A 140 7.81 -4.36 1.43
N ALA A 141 8.06 -3.08 1.14
CA ALA A 141 9.44 -2.60 1.14
C ALA A 141 9.86 -2.38 2.61
N PRO A 142 10.50 -3.35 3.31
CA PRO A 142 10.87 -3.20 4.72
C PRO A 142 11.83 -2.02 4.92
N ASP A 143 12.57 -1.67 3.87
CA ASP A 143 13.53 -0.57 3.86
C ASP A 143 12.95 0.67 3.17
N LEU A 144 11.63 0.91 3.27
CA LEU A 144 10.97 2.11 2.72
C LEU A 144 11.71 3.42 3.07
N HIS A 145 12.30 3.47 4.26
CA HIS A 145 13.17 4.56 4.72
C HIS A 145 14.48 4.70 3.93
N GLU A 146 15.05 3.59 3.44
CA GLU A 146 16.21 3.57 2.52
C GLU A 146 15.81 3.92 1.08
N TYR A 147 14.56 3.64 0.69
CA TYR A 147 14.04 3.90 -0.67
C TYR A 147 13.31 5.25 -0.83
N GLY A 148 13.49 6.17 0.10
CA GLY A 148 13.09 7.57 -0.06
C GLY A 148 11.96 8.06 0.84
N LEU A 149 11.35 7.23 1.69
CA LEU A 149 10.46 7.72 2.74
C LEU A 149 11.28 8.47 3.79
N GLN A 150 11.40 9.78 3.61
CA GLN A 150 12.10 10.65 4.54
C GLN A 150 11.12 11.17 5.58
N GLY A 151 11.40 10.96 6.87
CA GLY A 151 10.58 11.47 7.97
C GLY A 151 9.33 10.66 8.31
N GLY A 152 9.15 9.48 7.72
CA GLY A 152 8.00 8.60 7.98
C GLY A 152 8.36 7.14 8.21
N SER A 153 7.36 6.36 8.61
CA SER A 153 7.41 4.90 8.74
C SER A 153 6.27 4.29 7.93
N GLY A 154 6.50 3.13 7.31
CA GLY A 154 5.50 2.45 6.50
C GLY A 154 5.36 0.97 6.86
N LEU A 155 4.13 0.46 6.85
CA LEU A 155 3.82 -0.96 6.87
C LEU A 155 2.98 -1.31 5.64
N MET A 156 3.33 -2.38 4.95
CA MET A 156 2.46 -2.91 3.89
C MET A 156 1.62 -4.03 4.47
N THR A 157 0.30 -3.97 4.26
CA THR A 157 -0.59 -5.06 4.62
C THR A 157 -1.30 -5.59 3.37
N ARG A 158 -1.36 -6.92 3.27
CA ARG A 158 -2.25 -7.61 2.35
C ARG A 158 -3.64 -7.55 2.96
N THR A 159 -4.56 -6.88 2.31
CA THR A 159 -5.96 -6.87 2.74
C THR A 159 -6.76 -7.72 1.77
N HIS A 160 -7.33 -8.82 2.26
CA HIS A 160 -8.51 -9.38 1.62
C HIS A 160 -9.59 -8.34 1.84
N ALA A 161 -10.08 -7.66 0.81
CA ALA A 161 -11.13 -6.68 1.03
C ALA A 161 -12.37 -7.45 1.48
N SER A 162 -12.64 -7.42 2.78
CA SER A 162 -13.98 -7.73 3.29
C SER A 162 -14.82 -6.52 2.91
N ASP A 163 -15.57 -6.70 1.83
CA ASP A 163 -16.70 -5.88 1.42
C ASP A 163 -16.41 -4.42 0.98
N LYS A 164 -17.10 -4.03 -0.10
CA LYS A 164 -17.33 -2.65 -0.56
C LYS A 164 -16.34 -1.99 -1.54
N ILE A 165 -15.83 -2.72 -2.55
CA ILE A 165 -15.40 -2.05 -3.79
C ILE A 165 -16.10 -2.69 -4.98
N PRO A 166 -16.84 -1.93 -5.82
CA PRO A 166 -17.33 -2.38 -7.12
C PRO A 166 -16.23 -3.00 -7.99
N ALA A 167 -14.95 -2.69 -7.73
CA ALA A 167 -13.80 -3.31 -8.36
C ALA A 167 -13.65 -4.84 -8.11
N TYR A 168 -14.23 -5.39 -7.02
CA TYR A 168 -14.40 -6.85 -6.88
C TYR A 168 -15.59 -7.38 -7.70
N ALA A 169 -16.65 -6.58 -7.83
CA ALA A 169 -17.89 -6.96 -8.51
C ALA A 169 -17.78 -6.89 -10.05
N GLU A 170 -17.05 -5.90 -10.58
CA GLU A 170 -16.75 -5.71 -12.01
C GLU A 170 -15.46 -6.43 -12.42
N SER A 171 -15.25 -7.65 -11.93
CA SER A 171 -14.32 -8.56 -12.60
C SER A 171 -15.04 -9.11 -13.83
N PHE A 172 -14.96 -8.40 -14.95
CA PHE A 172 -15.33 -8.97 -16.24
C PHE A 172 -14.50 -10.24 -16.43
N LYS A 173 -15.16 -11.40 -16.42
CA LYS A 173 -14.53 -12.71 -16.64
C LYS A 173 -14.03 -12.77 -18.08
N GLU A 174 -12.87 -12.17 -18.33
CA GLU A 174 -12.16 -12.40 -19.56
C GLU A 174 -11.67 -13.86 -19.57
N PRO A 175 -11.70 -14.57 -20.71
CA PRO A 175 -11.31 -15.99 -20.76
C PRO A 175 -9.91 -16.27 -20.19
N TRP A 176 -8.98 -15.33 -20.29
CA TRP A 176 -7.63 -15.47 -19.75
C TRP A 176 -7.55 -15.39 -18.21
N GLN A 177 -8.61 -14.93 -17.54
CA GLN A 177 -8.68 -14.83 -16.08
C GLN A 177 -9.14 -16.13 -15.40
N GLU A 178 -9.58 -17.13 -16.17
CA GLU A 178 -10.06 -18.40 -15.63
C GLU A 178 -8.94 -19.12 -14.85
N GLY A 179 -9.19 -19.40 -13.57
CA GLY A 179 -8.21 -20.00 -12.66
C GLY A 179 -7.21 -19.04 -12.00
N LEU A 180 -7.27 -17.73 -12.31
CA LEU A 180 -6.39 -16.72 -11.71
C LEU A 180 -6.99 -16.12 -10.43
N SER A 181 -6.14 -15.87 -9.44
CA SER A 181 -6.50 -15.14 -8.20
C SER A 181 -6.04 -13.68 -8.26
N PHE A 182 -6.69 -12.78 -7.51
CA PHE A 182 -6.25 -11.37 -7.34
C PHE A 182 -6.28 -10.92 -5.88
N ASN A 183 -5.51 -9.87 -5.55
CA ASN A 183 -5.44 -9.25 -4.23
C ASN A 183 -5.30 -7.73 -4.37
N PHE A 184 -5.70 -7.00 -3.32
CA PHE A 184 -5.37 -5.59 -3.14
C PHE A 184 -4.18 -5.45 -2.20
N VAL A 185 -3.30 -4.50 -2.51
CA VAL A 185 -2.14 -4.17 -1.69
C VAL A 185 -2.30 -2.74 -1.19
N ASN A 186 -2.29 -2.58 0.14
CA ASN A 186 -2.42 -1.29 0.79
C ASN A 186 -1.11 -0.92 1.50
N MET A 187 -0.76 0.36 1.43
CA MET A 187 0.37 0.93 2.15
C MET A 187 -0.17 1.71 3.36
N HIS A 188 0.37 1.46 4.55
CA HIS A 188 0.03 2.17 5.77
C HIS A 188 1.20 3.07 6.15
N LEU A 189 1.02 4.39 6.10
CA LEU A 189 2.07 5.37 6.37
C LEU A 189 1.79 6.12 7.66
N GLN A 190 2.84 6.49 8.38
CA GLN A 190 2.78 7.41 9.51
C GLN A 190 4.02 8.30 9.51
N LEU A 191 3.93 9.46 10.18
CA LEU A 191 5.12 10.26 10.47
C LEU A 191 5.99 9.54 11.50
N SER A 192 7.30 9.66 11.37
CA SER A 192 8.24 9.18 12.38
C SER A 192 8.08 10.00 13.67
N PRO A 193 8.36 9.41 14.84
CA PRO A 193 8.29 10.14 16.11
C PRO A 193 9.11 11.44 16.06
N GLY A 194 8.52 12.55 16.50
CA GLY A 194 9.17 13.87 16.52
C GLY A 194 9.36 14.53 15.15
N THR A 195 8.72 14.02 14.10
CA THR A 195 8.79 14.58 12.75
C THR A 195 7.46 15.19 12.32
N ASP A 196 7.50 16.39 11.74
CA ASP A 196 6.30 17.12 11.31
C ASP A 196 5.98 16.97 9.81
N ARG A 197 6.91 16.40 9.04
CA ARG A 197 6.76 16.20 7.59
C ARG A 197 7.40 14.92 7.10
N ALA A 198 6.76 14.26 6.15
CA ALA A 198 7.36 13.19 5.36
C ALA A 198 7.09 13.38 3.88
N LEU A 199 8.07 13.02 3.05
CA LEU A 199 7.95 12.97 1.61
C LEU A 199 8.22 11.54 1.15
N VAL A 200 7.34 11.02 0.30
CA VAL A 200 7.51 9.80 -0.48
C VAL A 200 7.70 10.22 -1.93
N PRO A 201 8.93 10.22 -2.45
CA PRO A 201 9.17 10.53 -3.84
C PRO A 201 8.46 9.55 -4.79
N PHE A 202 8.13 10.03 -5.98
CA PHE A 202 7.84 9.14 -7.10
C PHE A 202 9.04 8.20 -7.31
N ASN A 203 8.74 7.01 -7.79
CA ASN A 203 9.69 5.90 -7.88
C ASN A 203 10.19 5.36 -6.54
N THR A 204 9.50 5.63 -5.43
CA THR A 204 9.61 4.78 -4.24
C THR A 204 8.90 3.43 -4.48
N PRO A 205 9.55 2.28 -4.24
CA PRO A 205 8.91 0.97 -4.31
C PRO A 205 7.79 0.85 -3.27
N ILE A 206 6.57 0.60 -3.74
CA ILE A 206 5.39 0.31 -2.93
C ILE A 206 5.47 -1.12 -2.41
N PHE A 207 5.72 -2.08 -3.30
CA PHE A 207 5.89 -3.48 -2.98
C PHE A 207 6.66 -4.24 -4.05
N SER A 208 7.14 -5.41 -3.66
CA SER A 208 7.81 -6.35 -4.56
C SER A 208 6.99 -7.63 -4.67
N VAL A 209 6.74 -8.05 -5.91
CA VAL A 209 6.14 -9.35 -6.22
C VAL A 209 7.26 -10.32 -6.54
N HIS A 210 7.37 -11.37 -5.74
CA HIS A 210 8.26 -12.49 -6.02
C HIS A 210 7.42 -13.67 -6.52
N PRO A 211 7.44 -13.96 -7.83
CA PRO A 211 6.85 -15.19 -8.34
C PRO A 211 7.69 -16.36 -7.86
N VAL A 212 7.12 -17.19 -6.98
CA VAL A 212 7.76 -18.44 -6.54
C VAL A 212 6.99 -19.63 -7.08
N LEU A 213 7.70 -20.67 -7.51
CA LEU A 213 7.07 -21.91 -7.95
C LEU A 213 6.25 -22.49 -6.78
N SER A 214 5.00 -22.87 -7.07
CA SER A 214 4.03 -23.37 -6.07
C SER A 214 4.46 -24.68 -5.39
N ARG A 215 5.52 -25.35 -5.88
CA ARG A 215 6.10 -26.51 -5.21
C ARG A 215 6.77 -26.08 -3.91
N GLN A 216 6.03 -26.19 -2.81
CA GLN A 216 6.54 -26.06 -1.46
C GLN A 216 7.67 -27.07 -1.24
N CYS A 217 8.92 -26.61 -1.18
CA CYS A 217 10.08 -27.41 -0.80
C CYS A 217 10.30 -27.46 0.72
N PHE A 218 9.31 -27.04 1.50
CA PHE A 218 9.36 -27.01 2.96
C PHE A 218 8.02 -27.43 3.53
N GLN A 219 8.06 -28.16 4.64
CA GLN A 219 6.89 -28.56 5.41
C GLN A 219 7.02 -27.94 6.79
N ILE A 220 5.99 -27.21 7.23
CA ILE A 220 5.91 -26.74 8.62
C ILE A 220 5.32 -27.88 9.43
N MET A 221 6.08 -28.35 10.41
CA MET A 221 5.66 -29.38 11.36
C MET A 221 6.15 -28.99 12.75
N ASN A 222 5.49 -29.49 13.78
CA ASN A 222 5.96 -29.34 15.15
C ASN A 222 7.35 -30.00 15.28
N ALA A 223 8.23 -29.43 16.10
CA ALA A 223 9.57 -29.94 16.38
C ALA A 223 9.57 -31.41 16.84
N GLU A 224 8.55 -31.83 17.60
CA GLU A 224 8.39 -33.22 18.04
C GLU A 224 8.12 -34.16 16.85
N ASP A 225 7.24 -33.76 15.93
CA ASP A 225 6.91 -34.52 14.73
C ASP A 225 8.10 -34.56 13.76
N ALA A 226 8.87 -33.47 13.65
CA ALA A 226 10.11 -33.44 12.86
C ALA A 226 11.14 -34.44 13.39
N THR A 227 11.32 -34.49 14.70
CA THR A 227 12.28 -35.39 15.36
C THR A 227 11.88 -36.84 15.16
N ARG A 228 10.60 -37.16 15.34
CA ARG A 228 10.06 -38.52 15.11
C ARG A 228 10.23 -38.94 13.64
N ASN A 229 9.84 -38.08 12.69
CA ASN A 229 9.97 -38.37 11.26
C ASN A 229 11.44 -38.58 10.84
N TRP A 230 12.37 -37.79 11.38
CA TRP A 230 13.80 -37.96 11.12
C TRP A 230 14.34 -39.29 11.65
N GLN A 231 13.94 -39.69 12.87
CA GLN A 231 14.32 -40.98 13.46
C GLN A 231 13.76 -42.15 12.65
N GLU A 232 12.51 -42.07 12.19
CA GLU A 232 11.88 -43.09 11.34
C GLU A 232 12.55 -43.21 9.96
N GLN A 233 12.99 -42.10 9.37
CA GLN A 233 13.73 -42.10 8.11
C GLN A 233 15.14 -42.68 8.27
N GLN A 234 15.84 -42.34 9.35
CA GLN A 234 17.14 -42.95 9.70
C GLN A 234 17.02 -44.47 9.87
N ALA A 235 15.97 -44.94 10.58
CA ALA A 235 15.72 -46.37 10.78
C ALA A 235 15.38 -47.12 9.48
N LYS A 236 14.79 -46.43 8.49
CA LYS A 236 14.51 -47.00 7.15
C LYS A 236 15.73 -46.97 6.23
N ALA A 237 16.62 -46.00 6.38
CA ALA A 237 17.84 -45.88 5.58
C ALA A 237 18.99 -46.79 6.05
N GLY A 238 18.92 -47.30 7.28
CA GLY A 238 19.86 -48.27 7.85
C GLY A 238 19.53 -49.75 7.60
N LYS A 239 18.58 -50.05 6.71
CA LYS A 239 18.23 -51.40 6.23
C LYS A 239 18.48 -51.49 4.73
#